data_AF-A0A2I2A256-F1
#
_entry.id   AF-A0A2I2A256-F1
#
_cell.length_a   1.000
_cell.length_b   1.000
_cell.length_c   1.000
_cell.angle_alpha   90.00
_cell.angle_beta   90.00
_cell.angle_gamma   90.00
#
_symmetry.space_group_name_H-M   'P 1'
#
loop_
_entity.id
_entity.type
_entity.pdbx_description
1 polymer ?
#
loop_
_entity_poly.entity_id
_entity_poly.type
_entity_poly.pdbx_seq_one_letter_code
_entity_poly.pdbx_strand_id
1 'polypeptide(L)'
;MPISKDLFSLANELSDFENYESDEISALADSANNIGRSWSGSWFGYHSRVYYDGFQTPPPGAEFSQEWGFQDAFSMGTRGEWREYRFDDVVQLINEEAGSPDLTTIFTNGEKAKEIFEQVKSQVLSIVYANFDPEKDNFLNGLIEKIEKTKNYTESDFVAAHRPTGQMMSRDMIAIEKGLVTPPHIAVLAKAAAAKQPFQTCKELKKHILKLASHLENLEKRTVVEERIGTNVFIGHGRSPFWRELKDFISERMRLPWDEFNRVPVAGVTNITRLAQMLDQSCIAFLIMTAEDEQADGNLHARMNVIHEVGLFQGRLGFERAIVLLEEGCQEFSNIQGLGQIRFPKGNISAIFEEIRQVLERERIVE
;
A
#
# COMPACT_ATOMS: atom_id res chain seq x y z
N MET A 1 -3.19 1.92 19.82
CA MET A 1 -2.74 3.14 19.11
C MET A 1 -2.74 2.78 17.62
N PRO A 2 -3.21 3.64 16.69
CA PRO A 2 -3.28 3.27 15.28
C PRO A 2 -1.86 2.99 14.77
N ILE A 3 -1.60 1.73 14.41
CA ILE A 3 -0.29 1.27 13.98
C ILE A 3 0.10 1.88 12.63
N SER A 4 -0.89 2.32 11.84
CA SER A 4 -0.67 3.01 10.57
C SER A 4 0.21 4.26 10.73
N LYS A 5 0.07 4.99 11.84
CA LYS A 5 0.87 6.19 12.13
C LYS A 5 2.34 5.88 12.37
N ASP A 6 2.61 4.81 13.13
CA ASP A 6 3.98 4.37 13.41
C ASP A 6 4.66 3.94 12.11
N LEU A 7 3.95 3.21 11.25
CA LEU A 7 4.46 2.82 9.93
C LEU A 7 4.74 4.02 9.01
N PHE A 8 3.90 5.06 9.03
CA PHE A 8 4.20 6.31 8.31
C PHE A 8 5.45 7.01 8.85
N SER A 9 5.64 7.03 10.18
CA SER A 9 6.84 7.59 10.80
C SER A 9 8.10 6.83 10.37
N LEU A 10 8.07 5.51 10.43
CA LEU A 10 9.18 4.65 10.01
C LEU A 10 9.50 4.79 8.51
N ALA A 11 8.47 4.93 7.66
CA ALA A 11 8.67 5.20 6.24
C ALA A 11 9.37 6.55 6.01
N ASN A 12 9.12 7.55 6.86
CA ASN A 12 9.74 8.87 6.72
C ASN A 12 11.23 8.87 7.08
N GLU A 13 11.70 7.99 7.97
CA GLU A 13 13.12 7.84 8.30
C GLU A 13 13.98 7.46 7.08
N LEU A 14 13.39 6.81 6.08
CA LEU A 14 14.06 6.44 4.84
C LEU A 14 14.16 7.60 3.82
N SER A 15 13.51 8.74 4.07
CA SER A 15 13.39 9.83 3.10
C SER A 15 14.71 10.50 2.76
N ASP A 16 15.62 10.58 3.73
CA ASP A 16 16.92 11.22 3.58
C ASP A 16 17.84 10.46 2.59
N PHE A 17 17.50 9.21 2.28
CA PHE A 17 18.28 8.32 1.41
C PHE A 17 17.54 7.92 0.13
N GLU A 18 16.35 8.47 -0.14
CA GLU A 18 15.53 8.10 -1.30
C GLU A 18 16.05 8.67 -2.64
N ASN A 19 16.57 9.90 -2.59
CA ASN A 19 16.94 10.68 -3.77
C ASN A 19 18.45 10.79 -3.87
N TYR A 20 19.08 9.69 -4.26
CA TYR A 20 20.50 9.64 -4.54
C TYR A 20 20.74 9.47 -6.03
N GLU A 21 20.86 10.59 -6.73
CA GLU A 21 21.42 10.64 -8.08
C GLU A 21 22.86 11.16 -7.98
N SER A 22 23.77 10.44 -8.63
CA SER A 22 25.19 10.80 -8.69
C SER A 22 25.64 10.66 -10.14
N ASP A 23 26.05 11.79 -10.70
CA ASP A 23 26.64 11.87 -12.03
C ASP A 23 27.95 11.10 -12.07
N GLU A 24 28.69 11.08 -10.96
CA GLU A 24 29.95 10.35 -10.79
C GLU A 24 29.78 8.84 -11.01
N ILE A 25 28.78 8.23 -10.37
CA ILE A 25 28.52 6.79 -10.55
C ILE A 25 28.00 6.50 -11.96
N SER A 26 27.22 7.41 -12.53
CA SER A 26 26.66 7.25 -13.87
C SER A 26 27.76 7.35 -14.93
N ALA A 27 28.67 8.33 -14.83
CA ALA A 27 29.85 8.46 -15.67
C ALA A 27 30.76 7.22 -15.57
N LEU A 28 30.97 6.69 -14.36
CA LEU A 28 31.77 5.49 -14.15
C LEU A 28 31.14 4.26 -14.81
N ALA A 29 29.83 4.08 -14.66
CA ALA A 29 29.10 2.99 -15.30
C ALA A 29 29.08 3.12 -16.83
N ASP A 30 28.93 4.34 -17.35
CA ASP A 30 28.92 4.61 -18.78
C ASP A 30 30.30 4.35 -19.42
N SER A 31 31.39 4.79 -18.79
CA SER A 31 32.75 4.47 -19.25
C SER A 31 33.01 2.95 -19.20
N ALA A 32 32.64 2.28 -18.10
CA ALA A 32 32.81 0.82 -18.00
C ALA A 32 32.03 0.07 -19.09
N ASN A 33 30.79 0.50 -19.39
CA ASN A 33 29.99 -0.07 -20.47
C ASN A 33 30.61 0.20 -21.85
N ASN A 34 31.16 1.39 -22.08
CA ASN A 34 31.81 1.74 -23.34
C ASN A 34 33.06 0.87 -23.59
N ILE A 35 33.93 0.73 -22.59
CA ILE A 35 35.08 -0.17 -22.63
C ILE A 35 34.64 -1.63 -22.82
N GLY A 36 33.57 -2.04 -22.13
CA GLY A 36 32.98 -3.38 -22.24
C GLY A 36 32.54 -3.77 -23.66
N ARG A 37 32.22 -2.81 -24.54
CA ARG A 37 31.87 -3.09 -25.95
C ARG A 37 33.02 -3.67 -26.75
N SER A 38 34.26 -3.49 -26.29
CA SER A 38 35.47 -4.04 -26.90
C SER A 38 35.90 -5.38 -26.32
N TRP A 39 35.20 -5.90 -25.30
CA TRP A 39 35.60 -7.09 -24.55
C TRP A 39 35.38 -8.40 -25.32
N SER A 40 36.27 -9.36 -25.09
CA SER A 40 36.27 -10.71 -25.71
C SER A 40 35.04 -11.57 -25.43
N GLY A 41 34.23 -11.20 -24.44
CA GLY A 41 33.06 -11.96 -24.00
C GLY A 41 33.36 -13.17 -23.12
N SER A 42 34.64 -13.47 -22.81
CA SER A 42 35.03 -14.68 -22.07
C SER A 42 35.57 -14.36 -20.68
N TRP A 43 35.10 -15.09 -19.67
CA TRP A 43 35.55 -14.98 -18.27
C TRP A 43 36.76 -15.86 -17.95
N PHE A 44 37.18 -16.75 -18.85
CA PHE A 44 38.29 -17.67 -18.56
C PHE A 44 39.63 -16.95 -18.40
N GLY A 45 40.28 -17.12 -17.25
CA GLY A 45 41.66 -16.70 -17.01
C GLY A 45 41.99 -15.34 -17.62
N TYR A 46 42.97 -15.33 -18.52
CA TYR A 46 43.41 -14.11 -19.20
C TYR A 46 42.40 -13.55 -20.21
N HIS A 47 41.48 -14.36 -20.76
CA HIS A 47 40.44 -13.90 -21.69
C HIS A 47 39.56 -12.81 -21.06
N SER A 48 39.37 -12.86 -19.73
CA SER A 48 38.64 -11.84 -18.96
C SER A 48 39.22 -10.43 -19.12
N ARG A 49 40.48 -10.33 -19.57
CA ARG A 49 41.22 -9.09 -19.79
C ARG A 49 41.57 -8.86 -21.26
N VAL A 50 40.96 -9.60 -22.17
CA VAL A 50 41.15 -9.41 -23.61
C VAL A 50 40.11 -8.42 -24.13
N TYR A 51 40.61 -7.37 -24.77
CA TYR A 51 39.81 -6.34 -25.42
C TYR A 51 40.35 -6.09 -26.82
N TYR A 52 39.50 -5.58 -27.71
CA TYR A 52 39.92 -5.14 -29.03
C TYR A 52 40.82 -3.91 -28.93
N ASP A 53 41.80 -3.79 -29.82
CA ASP A 53 42.86 -2.77 -29.72
C ASP A 53 42.29 -1.35 -29.56
N GLY A 54 42.93 -0.59 -28.67
CA GLY A 54 42.50 0.76 -28.29
C GLY A 54 41.10 0.83 -27.67
N PHE A 55 40.57 -0.29 -27.16
CA PHE A 55 39.21 -0.40 -26.61
C PHE A 55 38.10 0.00 -27.60
N GLN A 56 38.37 -0.16 -28.89
CA GLN A 56 37.39 0.13 -29.94
C GLN A 56 36.36 -1.00 -30.06
N THR A 57 35.15 -0.68 -30.50
CA THR A 57 34.17 -1.74 -30.82
C THR A 57 34.69 -2.57 -31.99
N PRO A 58 34.76 -3.92 -31.87
CA PRO A 58 35.32 -4.76 -32.92
C PRO A 58 34.51 -4.62 -34.22
N PRO A 59 35.16 -4.41 -35.37
CA PRO A 59 34.48 -4.32 -36.66
C PRO A 59 33.91 -5.69 -37.08
N PRO A 60 32.93 -5.72 -38.00
CA PRO A 60 32.41 -6.98 -38.53
C PRO A 60 33.52 -7.91 -39.04
N GLY A 61 33.51 -9.16 -38.56
CA GLY A 61 34.51 -10.17 -38.90
C GLY A 61 35.71 -10.25 -37.95
N ALA A 62 35.90 -9.25 -37.07
CA ALA A 62 36.80 -9.38 -35.93
C ALA A 62 36.09 -10.12 -34.79
N GLU A 63 36.66 -11.24 -34.37
CA GLU A 63 36.04 -12.14 -33.39
C GLU A 63 37.11 -12.81 -32.54
N PHE A 64 36.98 -12.68 -31.22
CA PHE A 64 37.82 -13.42 -30.29
C PHE A 64 37.30 -14.85 -30.16
N SER A 65 38.17 -15.82 -30.41
CA SER A 65 37.82 -17.23 -30.28
C SER A 65 37.91 -17.65 -28.82
N GLN A 66 36.78 -17.75 -28.12
CA GLN A 66 36.77 -18.22 -26.73
C GLN A 66 37.23 -19.68 -26.59
N GLU A 67 37.09 -20.48 -27.67
CA GLU A 67 37.57 -21.86 -27.73
C GLU A 67 39.10 -21.93 -27.84
N TRP A 68 39.71 -21.09 -28.68
CA TRP A 68 41.15 -21.22 -28.99
C TRP A 68 42.02 -20.13 -28.37
N GLY A 69 41.44 -19.08 -27.80
CA GLY A 69 42.18 -17.94 -27.28
C GLY A 69 43.07 -17.30 -28.36
N PHE A 70 44.33 -17.02 -28.03
CA PHE A 70 45.35 -16.58 -28.99
C PHE A 70 46.13 -17.73 -29.66
N GLN A 71 45.73 -18.99 -29.47
CA GLN A 71 46.42 -20.12 -30.09
C GLN A 71 46.19 -20.14 -31.60
N ASP A 72 47.22 -20.59 -32.35
CA ASP A 72 47.08 -20.81 -33.78
C ASP A 72 46.19 -22.04 -34.04
N ALA A 73 45.02 -21.79 -34.60
CA ALA A 73 44.01 -22.81 -34.85
C ALA A 73 43.55 -22.68 -36.30
N PHE A 74 44.30 -23.27 -37.25
CA PHE A 74 43.98 -23.44 -38.69
C PHE A 74 42.65 -22.77 -39.16
N SER A 75 42.64 -21.43 -39.28
CA SER A 75 41.51 -20.56 -39.67
C SER A 75 40.28 -20.43 -38.71
N MET A 76 40.26 -21.14 -37.58
CA MET A 76 39.23 -21.11 -36.52
C MET A 76 39.68 -20.35 -35.24
N GLY A 77 40.87 -19.77 -35.25
CA GLY A 77 41.40 -18.95 -34.15
C GLY A 77 40.85 -17.52 -34.10
N THR A 78 41.36 -16.74 -33.16
CA THR A 78 41.01 -15.32 -33.00
C THR A 78 41.32 -14.51 -34.26
N ARG A 79 40.39 -13.65 -34.68
CA ARG A 79 40.49 -12.79 -35.88
C ARG A 79 40.43 -11.32 -35.51
N GLY A 80 41.37 -10.53 -36.01
CA GLY A 80 41.48 -9.09 -35.75
C GLY A 80 42.46 -8.74 -34.63
N GLU A 81 42.57 -7.45 -34.33
CA GLU A 81 43.55 -6.88 -33.41
C GLU A 81 43.11 -6.97 -31.94
N TRP A 82 43.02 -8.19 -31.41
CA TRP A 82 42.70 -8.42 -30.00
C TRP A 82 43.97 -8.38 -29.14
N ARG A 83 43.88 -7.79 -27.94
CA ARG A 83 45.02 -7.67 -27.02
C ARG A 83 44.63 -8.01 -25.59
N GLU A 84 45.55 -8.64 -24.87
CA GLU A 84 45.45 -8.79 -23.42
C GLU A 84 45.95 -7.51 -22.74
N TYR A 85 45.20 -7.04 -21.75
CA TYR A 85 45.56 -5.89 -20.92
C TYR A 85 45.76 -6.31 -19.46
N ARG A 86 46.46 -5.48 -18.69
CA ARG A 86 46.52 -5.66 -17.23
C ARG A 86 45.20 -5.22 -16.62
N PHE A 87 44.79 -5.91 -15.55
CA PHE A 87 43.52 -5.63 -14.88
C PHE A 87 43.45 -4.18 -14.39
N ASP A 88 44.47 -3.76 -13.64
CA ASP A 88 44.54 -2.44 -13.02
C ASP A 88 44.58 -1.32 -14.08
N ASP A 89 45.28 -1.53 -15.21
CA ASP A 89 45.37 -0.55 -16.29
C ASP A 89 44.00 -0.29 -16.93
N VAL A 90 43.17 -1.33 -17.10
CA VAL A 90 41.80 -1.18 -17.63
C VAL A 90 40.90 -0.48 -16.61
N VAL A 91 41.01 -0.83 -15.32
CA VAL A 91 40.27 -0.15 -14.26
C VAL A 91 40.67 1.32 -14.19
N GLN A 92 41.96 1.63 -14.26
CA GLN A 92 42.48 2.99 -14.25
C GLN A 92 41.95 3.78 -15.45
N LEU A 93 42.00 3.22 -16.66
CA LEU A 93 41.45 3.86 -17.86
C LEU A 93 39.97 4.22 -17.69
N ILE A 94 39.16 3.28 -17.19
CA ILE A 94 37.72 3.53 -16.95
C ILE A 94 37.53 4.67 -15.95
N ASN A 95 38.33 4.71 -14.89
CA ASN A 95 38.26 5.82 -13.92
C ASN A 95 38.68 7.15 -14.56
N GLU A 96 39.76 7.17 -15.36
CA GLU A 96 40.23 8.37 -16.03
C GLU A 96 39.20 8.92 -17.04
N GLU A 97 38.60 8.06 -17.87
CA GLU A 97 37.53 8.44 -18.81
C GLU A 97 36.27 8.94 -18.10
N ALA A 98 35.98 8.42 -16.91
CA ALA A 98 34.88 8.89 -16.07
C ALA A 98 35.20 10.19 -15.29
N GLY A 99 36.40 10.78 -15.46
CA GLY A 99 36.81 11.99 -14.74
C GLY A 99 37.37 11.75 -13.34
N SER A 100 37.77 10.51 -13.03
CA SER A 100 38.31 10.04 -11.74
C SER A 100 37.41 10.38 -10.55
N PRO A 101 36.16 9.88 -10.54
CA PRO A 101 35.19 10.20 -9.51
C PRO A 101 35.62 9.71 -8.11
N ASP A 102 35.46 10.55 -7.10
CA ASP A 102 35.62 10.15 -5.70
C ASP A 102 34.32 9.54 -5.16
N LEU A 103 34.32 8.23 -4.94
CA LEU A 103 33.16 7.50 -4.43
C LEU A 103 33.11 7.41 -2.90
N THR A 104 34.07 7.99 -2.17
CA THR A 104 34.21 7.82 -0.72
C THR A 104 32.97 8.30 0.04
N THR A 105 32.44 9.47 -0.32
CA THR A 105 31.23 10.02 0.30
C THR A 105 30.00 9.18 -0.01
N ILE A 106 29.90 8.66 -1.24
CA ILE A 106 28.81 7.78 -1.67
C ILE A 106 28.78 6.52 -0.81
N PHE A 107 29.92 5.83 -0.69
CA PHE A 107 30.00 4.61 0.12
C PHE A 107 29.72 4.89 1.60
N THR A 108 30.24 5.99 2.14
CA THR A 108 29.98 6.39 3.53
C THR A 108 28.48 6.62 3.79
N ASN A 109 27.79 7.32 2.89
CA ASN A 109 26.35 7.52 3.00
C ASN A 109 25.56 6.23 2.72
N GLY A 110 26.06 5.37 1.84
CA GLY A 110 25.50 4.07 1.55
C GLY A 110 25.50 3.14 2.76
N GLU A 111 26.55 3.14 3.58
CA GLU A 111 26.58 2.37 4.83
C GLU A 111 25.53 2.88 5.83
N LYS A 112 25.39 4.20 5.99
CA LYS A 112 24.30 4.78 6.82
C LYS A 112 22.91 4.38 6.31
N ALA A 113 22.73 4.39 4.99
CA ALA A 113 21.47 3.97 4.37
C ALA A 113 21.18 2.48 4.66
N LYS A 114 22.18 1.60 4.61
CA LYS A 114 22.02 0.17 4.98
C LYS A 114 21.63 0.00 6.44
N GLU A 115 22.25 0.72 7.36
CA GLU A 115 21.93 0.66 8.79
C GLU A 115 20.47 1.04 9.05
N ILE A 116 20.03 2.18 8.49
CA ILE A 116 18.65 2.66 8.63
C ILE A 116 17.67 1.71 7.93
N PHE A 117 18.02 1.16 6.77
CA PHE A 117 17.22 0.16 6.07
C PHE A 117 16.94 -1.05 6.96
N GLU A 118 17.98 -1.65 7.56
CA GLU A 118 17.80 -2.84 8.41
C GLU A 118 17.02 -2.53 9.68
N GLN A 119 17.28 -1.37 10.30
CA GLN A 119 16.52 -0.90 11.47
C GLN A 119 15.04 -0.76 11.15
N VAL A 120 14.70 0.01 10.11
CA VAL A 120 13.31 0.28 9.71
C VAL A 120 12.62 -1.01 9.29
N LYS A 121 13.28 -1.86 8.49
CA LYS A 121 12.72 -3.15 8.06
C LYS A 121 12.37 -4.03 9.26
N SER A 122 13.29 -4.15 10.23
CA SER A 122 13.06 -4.94 11.45
C SER A 122 11.88 -4.42 12.27
N GLN A 123 11.81 -3.10 12.48
CA GLN A 123 10.73 -2.47 13.25
C GLN A 123 9.37 -2.62 12.57
N VAL A 124 9.30 -2.41 11.26
CA VAL A 124 8.06 -2.59 10.49
C VAL A 124 7.56 -4.02 10.60
N LEU A 125 8.42 -5.02 10.38
CA LEU A 125 8.02 -6.43 10.49
C LEU A 125 7.55 -6.77 11.91
N SER A 126 8.25 -6.27 12.94
CA SER A 126 7.83 -6.45 14.33
C SER A 126 6.44 -5.86 14.62
N ILE A 127 6.14 -4.66 14.12
CA ILE A 127 4.82 -4.03 14.32
C ILE A 127 3.73 -4.83 13.62
N VAL A 128 3.97 -5.26 12.38
CA VAL A 128 2.98 -5.97 11.58
C VAL A 128 2.64 -7.33 12.19
N TYR A 129 3.65 -8.15 12.48
CA TYR A 129 3.41 -9.48 13.05
C TYR A 129 2.83 -9.46 14.46
N ALA A 130 3.03 -8.38 15.22
CA ALA A 130 2.43 -8.24 16.55
C ALA A 130 0.94 -7.86 16.52
N ASN A 131 0.45 -7.26 15.43
CA ASN A 131 -0.89 -6.65 15.38
C ASN A 131 -1.81 -7.26 14.33
N PHE A 132 -1.27 -7.98 13.33
CA PHE A 132 -2.04 -8.49 12.21
C PHE A 132 -1.69 -9.94 11.90
N ASP A 133 -2.73 -10.70 11.55
CA ASP A 133 -2.63 -12.05 11.03
C ASP A 133 -2.55 -12.00 9.50
N PRO A 134 -1.39 -12.30 8.88
CA PRO A 134 -1.22 -12.24 7.44
C PRO A 134 -2.16 -13.18 6.67
N GLU A 135 -2.66 -14.25 7.29
CA GLU A 135 -3.53 -15.23 6.62
C GLU A 135 -4.94 -14.69 6.35
N LYS A 136 -5.33 -13.59 6.99
CA LYS A 136 -6.66 -12.99 6.83
C LYS A 136 -6.77 -11.99 5.68
N ASP A 137 -5.63 -11.50 5.18
CA ASP A 137 -5.59 -10.48 4.14
C ASP A 137 -4.46 -10.75 3.14
N ASN A 138 -4.83 -11.34 2.00
CA ASN A 138 -3.91 -11.68 0.91
C ASN A 138 -3.12 -10.47 0.38
N PHE A 139 -3.72 -9.28 0.41
CA PHE A 139 -3.05 -8.07 -0.06
C PHE A 139 -1.96 -7.63 0.93
N LEU A 140 -2.27 -7.64 2.23
CA LEU A 140 -1.28 -7.39 3.28
C LEU A 140 -0.14 -8.42 3.23
N ASN A 141 -0.46 -9.71 3.13
CA ASN A 141 0.55 -10.75 3.03
C ASN A 141 1.49 -10.52 1.84
N GLY A 142 0.94 -10.18 0.67
CA GLY A 142 1.73 -9.86 -0.51
C GLY A 142 2.61 -8.61 -0.38
N LEU A 143 2.30 -7.68 0.53
CA LEU A 143 3.17 -6.54 0.86
C LEU A 143 4.27 -6.93 1.86
N ILE A 144 3.92 -7.71 2.88
CA ILE A 144 4.86 -8.21 3.90
C ILE A 144 5.96 -9.03 3.21
N GLU A 145 5.60 -9.98 2.35
CA GLU A 145 6.59 -10.79 1.62
C GLU A 145 7.55 -9.93 0.78
N LYS A 146 7.07 -8.83 0.20
CA LYS A 146 7.92 -7.91 -0.57
C LYS A 146 8.92 -7.20 0.34
N ILE A 147 8.47 -6.74 1.51
CA ILE A 147 9.34 -6.13 2.53
C ILE A 147 10.39 -7.14 2.98
N GLU A 148 10.02 -8.38 3.28
CA GLU A 148 10.96 -9.44 3.68
C GLU A 148 12.02 -9.74 2.62
N LYS A 149 11.59 -9.86 1.36
CA LYS A 149 12.47 -10.17 0.22
C LYS A 149 13.38 -9.00 -0.17
N THR A 150 13.05 -7.77 0.21
CA THR A 150 13.89 -6.59 -0.06
C THR A 150 15.18 -6.72 0.76
N LYS A 151 16.35 -6.66 0.12
CA LYS A 151 17.65 -6.79 0.80
C LYS A 151 18.75 -6.04 0.08
N ASN A 152 19.83 -5.75 0.81
CA ASN A 152 21.02 -5.15 0.24
C ASN A 152 21.92 -6.21 -0.42
N TYR A 153 22.44 -5.92 -1.61
CA TYR A 153 23.35 -6.77 -2.36
C TYR A 153 24.77 -6.20 -2.32
N THR A 154 25.76 -7.09 -2.28
CA THR A 154 27.19 -6.75 -2.26
C THR A 154 27.75 -6.66 -3.68
N GLU A 155 28.95 -6.08 -3.82
CA GLU A 155 29.69 -6.10 -5.08
C GLU A 155 29.86 -7.53 -5.62
N SER A 156 30.16 -8.48 -4.75
CA SER A 156 30.28 -9.91 -5.10
C SER A 156 28.98 -10.50 -5.65
N ASP A 157 27.82 -10.08 -5.14
CA ASP A 157 26.52 -10.51 -5.65
C ASP A 157 26.27 -9.97 -7.06
N PHE A 158 26.65 -8.71 -7.33
CA PHE A 158 26.57 -8.13 -8.66
C PHE A 158 27.52 -8.80 -9.66
N VAL A 159 28.75 -9.12 -9.24
CA VAL A 159 29.68 -9.92 -10.06
C VAL A 159 29.08 -11.30 -10.35
N ALA A 160 28.53 -11.97 -9.32
CA ALA A 160 27.92 -13.28 -9.48
C ALA A 160 26.72 -13.26 -10.45
N ALA A 161 25.93 -12.18 -10.47
CA ALA A 161 24.82 -12.03 -11.41
C ALA A 161 25.26 -11.92 -12.88
N HIS A 162 26.45 -11.38 -13.14
CA HIS A 162 27.03 -11.31 -14.49
C HIS A 162 27.83 -12.55 -14.87
N ARG A 163 28.21 -13.35 -13.87
CA ARG A 163 29.05 -14.53 -14.09
C ARG A 163 28.25 -15.58 -14.88
N PRO A 164 28.81 -16.11 -15.98
CA PRO A 164 28.14 -17.14 -16.75
C PRO A 164 27.90 -18.40 -15.90
N THR A 165 26.71 -18.98 -16.06
CA THR A 165 26.32 -20.24 -15.43
C THR A 165 26.21 -21.34 -16.49
N GLY A 166 26.56 -22.58 -16.12
CA GLY A 166 26.53 -23.73 -17.01
C GLY A 166 27.90 -24.21 -17.50
N GLN A 167 27.89 -25.22 -18.36
CA GLN A 167 29.11 -25.86 -18.87
C GLN A 167 29.70 -25.01 -20.00
N MET A 168 30.84 -24.36 -19.72
CA MET A 168 31.64 -23.68 -20.72
C MET A 168 32.79 -24.58 -21.17
N MET A 169 33.11 -24.54 -22.46
CA MET A 169 34.22 -25.29 -23.05
C MET A 169 35.22 -24.34 -23.69
N SER A 170 36.50 -24.61 -23.48
CA SER A 170 37.60 -23.99 -24.20
C SER A 170 38.67 -25.06 -24.44
N ARG A 171 39.51 -24.85 -25.45
CA ARG A 171 40.72 -25.62 -25.72
C ARG A 171 41.98 -24.85 -25.31
N ASP A 172 41.84 -23.58 -24.92
CA ASP A 172 42.90 -22.82 -24.30
C ASP A 172 43.10 -23.25 -22.84
N MET A 173 44.03 -24.18 -22.65
CA MET A 173 44.37 -24.71 -21.34
C MET A 173 44.90 -23.65 -20.36
N ILE A 174 45.58 -22.62 -20.85
CA ILE A 174 46.11 -21.54 -20.00
C ILE A 174 44.95 -20.73 -19.40
N ALA A 175 43.93 -20.46 -20.22
CA ALA A 175 42.73 -19.76 -19.76
C ALA A 175 41.89 -20.62 -18.80
N ILE A 176 41.73 -21.93 -19.09
CA ILE A 176 40.97 -22.86 -18.25
C ILE A 176 41.60 -23.06 -16.89
N GLU A 177 42.93 -23.21 -16.81
CA GLU A 177 43.63 -23.51 -15.54
C GLU A 177 43.38 -22.44 -14.48
N LYS A 178 43.19 -21.18 -14.91
CA LYS A 178 42.88 -20.05 -14.02
C LYS A 178 41.40 -19.93 -13.66
N GLY A 179 40.53 -20.74 -14.26
CA GLY A 179 39.09 -20.71 -14.02
C GLY A 179 38.44 -19.41 -14.48
N LEU A 180 37.29 -19.09 -13.89
CA LEU A 180 36.56 -17.86 -14.22
C LEU A 180 37.07 -16.70 -13.38
N VAL A 181 37.53 -15.67 -14.06
CA VAL A 181 38.06 -14.43 -13.52
C VAL A 181 37.14 -13.29 -13.93
N THR A 182 36.86 -12.40 -12.99
CA THR A 182 36.00 -11.23 -13.22
C THR A 182 36.66 -10.26 -14.20
N PRO A 183 36.00 -9.88 -15.31
CA PRO A 183 36.52 -8.86 -16.21
C PRO A 183 36.63 -7.49 -15.52
N PRO A 184 37.67 -6.69 -15.83
CA PRO A 184 37.86 -5.36 -15.24
C PRO A 184 36.64 -4.44 -15.29
N HIS A 185 36.02 -4.28 -16.46
CA HIS A 185 34.85 -3.42 -16.62
C HIS A 185 33.63 -3.94 -15.83
N ILE A 186 33.46 -5.26 -15.68
CA ILE A 186 32.39 -5.84 -14.85
C ILE A 186 32.65 -5.58 -13.36
N ALA A 187 33.90 -5.63 -12.91
CA ALA A 187 34.24 -5.26 -11.54
C ALA A 187 33.88 -3.79 -11.26
N VAL A 188 34.18 -2.88 -12.19
CA VAL A 188 33.79 -1.46 -12.06
C VAL A 188 32.27 -1.29 -12.07
N LEU A 189 31.54 -1.97 -12.96
CA LEU A 189 30.07 -1.95 -13.00
C LEU A 189 29.46 -2.48 -11.70
N ALA A 190 30.00 -3.57 -11.15
CA ALA A 190 29.55 -4.14 -9.89
C ALA A 190 29.77 -3.18 -8.72
N LYS A 191 30.93 -2.51 -8.69
CA LYS A 191 31.24 -1.47 -7.70
C LYS A 191 30.29 -0.27 -7.81
N ALA A 192 30.03 0.21 -9.02
CA ALA A 192 29.08 1.30 -9.28
C ALA A 192 27.65 0.93 -8.86
N ALA A 193 27.21 -0.29 -9.17
CA ALA A 193 25.91 -0.81 -8.76
C ALA A 193 25.80 -0.92 -7.23
N ALA A 194 26.81 -1.50 -6.57
CA ALA A 194 26.87 -1.62 -5.12
C ALA A 194 26.85 -0.26 -4.40
N ALA A 195 27.41 0.79 -5.02
CA ALA A 195 27.37 2.14 -4.49
C ALA A 195 25.95 2.76 -4.54
N LYS A 196 25.16 2.48 -5.59
CA LYS A 196 23.77 2.96 -5.75
C LYS A 196 22.76 2.16 -4.93
N GLN A 197 23.03 0.88 -4.72
CA GLN A 197 22.06 -0.10 -4.24
C GLN A 197 21.38 0.26 -2.90
N PRO A 198 22.09 0.74 -1.85
CA PRO A 198 21.47 1.06 -0.56
C PRO A 198 20.38 2.13 -0.63
N PHE A 199 20.54 3.11 -1.52
CA PHE A 199 19.57 4.18 -1.71
C PHE A 199 18.33 3.67 -2.45
N GLN A 200 18.55 2.82 -3.45
CA GLN A 200 17.46 2.18 -4.20
C GLN A 200 16.62 1.27 -3.31
N THR A 201 17.24 0.49 -2.43
CA THR A 201 16.50 -0.37 -1.48
C THR A 201 15.75 0.43 -0.42
N CYS A 202 16.30 1.54 0.08
CA CYS A 202 15.57 2.46 0.96
C CYS A 202 14.30 3.00 0.28
N LYS A 203 14.43 3.42 -0.99
CA LYS A 203 13.30 3.89 -1.81
C LYS A 203 12.24 2.81 -2.02
N GLU A 204 12.65 1.59 -2.36
CA GLU A 204 11.75 0.46 -2.54
C GLU A 204 11.05 0.06 -1.24
N LEU A 205 11.80 -0.04 -0.15
CA LEU A 205 11.26 -0.35 1.18
C LEU A 205 10.23 0.69 1.62
N LYS A 206 10.55 1.98 1.53
CA LYS A 206 9.62 3.09 1.84
C LYS A 206 8.32 2.96 1.04
N LYS A 207 8.41 2.71 -0.28
CA LYS A 207 7.25 2.51 -1.14
C LYS A 207 6.36 1.36 -0.67
N HIS A 208 6.95 0.26 -0.21
CA HIS A 208 6.20 -0.88 0.33
C HIS A 208 5.54 -0.55 1.68
N ILE A 209 6.27 0.10 2.59
CA ILE A 209 5.76 0.52 3.90
C ILE A 209 4.61 1.51 3.75
N LEU A 210 4.70 2.50 2.86
CA LEU A 210 3.62 3.47 2.65
C LEU A 210 2.32 2.79 2.17
N LYS A 211 2.42 1.83 1.25
CA LYS A 211 1.25 1.06 0.78
C LYS A 211 0.64 0.24 1.91
N LEU A 212 1.49 -0.39 2.73
CA LEU A 212 1.07 -1.15 3.90
C LEU A 212 0.36 -0.23 4.92
N ALA A 213 0.96 0.91 5.25
CA ALA A 213 0.41 1.89 6.18
C ALA A 213 -0.95 2.44 5.71
N SER A 214 -1.10 2.82 4.45
CA SER A 214 -2.38 3.30 3.89
C SER A 214 -3.48 2.25 3.93
N HIS A 215 -3.15 0.98 3.67
CA HIS A 215 -4.14 -0.10 3.76
C HIS A 215 -4.61 -0.32 5.20
N LEU A 216 -3.68 -0.33 6.14
CA LEU A 216 -3.98 -0.46 7.56
C LEU A 216 -4.78 0.74 8.08
N GLU A 217 -4.47 1.96 7.64
CA GLU A 217 -5.24 3.16 7.98
C GLU A 217 -6.70 3.05 7.52
N ASN A 218 -6.95 2.46 6.35
CA ASN A 218 -8.31 2.25 5.86
C ASN A 218 -9.07 1.20 6.68
N LEU A 219 -8.39 0.15 7.14
CA LEU A 219 -8.98 -0.85 8.04
C LEU A 219 -9.31 -0.22 9.39
N GLU A 220 -8.37 0.53 9.97
CA GLU A 220 -8.58 1.27 11.23
C GLU A 220 -9.77 2.25 11.13
N LYS A 221 -9.89 2.99 10.03
CA LYS A 221 -11.04 3.89 9.79
C LYS A 221 -12.36 3.15 9.74
N ARG A 222 -12.42 1.97 9.11
CA ARG A 222 -13.64 1.14 9.06
C ARG A 222 -14.01 0.64 10.44
N THR A 223 -13.05 0.12 11.21
CA THR A 223 -13.29 -0.34 12.58
C THR A 223 -13.80 0.79 13.47
N VAL A 224 -13.23 1.99 13.37
CA VAL A 224 -13.72 3.15 14.13
C VAL A 224 -15.15 3.55 13.75
N VAL A 225 -15.55 3.40 12.48
CA VAL A 225 -16.93 3.64 12.06
C VAL A 225 -17.87 2.56 12.60
N GLU A 226 -17.47 1.29 12.57
CA GLU A 226 -18.25 0.17 13.12
C GLU A 226 -18.42 0.28 14.64
N GLU A 227 -17.34 0.55 15.39
CA GLU A 227 -17.38 0.75 16.85
C GLU A 227 -18.26 1.93 17.28
N ARG A 228 -18.45 2.91 16.39
CA ARG A 228 -19.29 4.08 16.63
C ARG A 228 -20.79 3.81 16.47
N ILE A 229 -21.20 2.67 15.93
CA ILE A 229 -22.60 2.32 15.72
C ILE A 229 -23.02 1.41 16.89
N GLY A 230 -24.03 1.82 17.66
CA GLY A 230 -24.52 1.03 18.79
C GLY A 230 -25.42 -0.13 18.35
N THR A 231 -26.22 -0.68 19.27
CA THR A 231 -27.04 -1.88 19.03
C THR A 231 -28.55 -1.64 19.02
N ASN A 232 -29.00 -0.44 19.44
CA ASN A 232 -30.41 -0.17 19.69
C ASN A 232 -31.14 0.36 18.44
N VAL A 233 -32.43 0.06 18.34
CA VAL A 233 -33.32 0.71 17.38
C VAL A 233 -33.86 2.00 18.00
N PHE A 234 -33.49 3.15 17.47
CA PHE A 234 -34.09 4.42 17.89
C PHE A 234 -35.47 4.58 17.25
N ILE A 235 -36.46 5.00 18.06
CA ILE A 235 -37.79 5.35 17.59
C ILE A 235 -38.04 6.83 17.88
N GLY A 236 -37.92 7.65 16.85
CA GLY A 236 -38.28 9.07 16.89
C GLY A 236 -39.75 9.24 16.57
N HIS A 237 -40.48 10.04 17.33
CA HIS A 237 -41.93 10.16 17.14
C HIS A 237 -42.51 11.49 17.66
N GLY A 238 -43.67 11.86 17.12
CA GLY A 238 -44.47 13.00 17.59
C GLY A 238 -45.33 12.67 18.81
N ARG A 239 -46.58 13.15 18.83
CA ARG A 239 -47.60 12.82 19.84
C ARG A 239 -48.32 11.50 19.55
N SER A 240 -48.26 11.02 18.32
CA SER A 240 -48.95 9.82 17.88
C SER A 240 -48.55 8.59 18.71
N PRO A 241 -49.51 7.72 19.09
CA PRO A 241 -49.22 6.51 19.84
C PRO A 241 -48.57 5.39 19.00
N PHE A 242 -48.43 5.54 17.69
CA PHE A 242 -47.91 4.49 16.79
C PHE A 242 -46.51 3.98 17.15
N TRP A 243 -45.71 4.80 17.84
CA TRP A 243 -44.42 4.36 18.35
C TRP A 243 -44.53 3.13 19.26
N ARG A 244 -45.64 2.97 20.01
CA ARG A 244 -45.87 1.83 20.90
C ARG A 244 -46.01 0.54 20.12
N GLU A 245 -46.79 0.57 19.04
CA GLU A 245 -46.99 -0.57 18.15
C GLU A 245 -45.68 -0.96 17.47
N LEU A 246 -44.93 0.02 16.96
CA LEU A 246 -43.62 -0.22 16.38
C LEU A 246 -42.64 -0.79 17.42
N LYS A 247 -42.63 -0.24 18.63
CA LYS A 247 -41.79 -0.69 19.74
C LYS A 247 -42.12 -2.12 20.15
N ASP A 248 -43.39 -2.49 20.21
CA ASP A 248 -43.80 -3.87 20.51
C ASP A 248 -43.39 -4.81 19.38
N PHE A 249 -43.52 -4.41 18.11
CA PHE A 249 -42.98 -5.17 16.98
C PHE A 249 -41.45 -5.39 17.07
N ILE A 250 -40.68 -4.33 17.31
CA ILE A 250 -39.22 -4.37 17.40
C ILE A 250 -38.76 -5.22 18.59
N SER A 251 -39.37 -5.05 19.77
CA SER A 251 -38.95 -5.75 20.98
C SER A 251 -39.46 -7.18 21.09
N GLU A 252 -40.72 -7.45 20.71
CA GLU A 252 -41.34 -8.76 20.90
C GLU A 252 -41.10 -9.70 19.70
N ARG A 253 -41.21 -9.18 18.47
CA ARG A 253 -41.05 -10.00 17.26
C ARG A 253 -39.61 -10.03 16.76
N MET A 254 -38.96 -8.87 16.67
CA MET A 254 -37.57 -8.78 16.19
C MET A 254 -36.53 -9.00 17.29
N ARG A 255 -36.94 -8.99 18.57
CA ARG A 255 -36.08 -9.19 19.76
C ARG A 255 -34.90 -8.22 19.83
N LEU A 256 -35.08 -7.01 19.31
CA LEU A 256 -34.06 -5.97 19.33
C LEU A 256 -34.25 -5.01 20.52
N PRO A 257 -33.16 -4.51 21.12
CA PRO A 257 -33.25 -3.40 22.05
C PRO A 257 -33.67 -2.14 21.32
N TRP A 258 -34.43 -1.27 22.00
CA TRP A 258 -34.95 -0.03 21.43
C TRP A 258 -34.81 1.11 22.42
N ASP A 259 -34.80 2.35 21.92
CA ASP A 259 -34.83 3.56 22.74
C ASP A 259 -35.77 4.61 22.11
N GLU A 260 -36.48 5.36 22.96
CA GLU A 260 -37.34 6.48 22.56
C GLU A 260 -37.04 7.73 23.40
N PHE A 261 -37.27 8.90 22.84
CA PHE A 261 -36.93 10.17 23.49
C PHE A 261 -37.74 10.44 24.77
N ASN A 262 -38.97 9.94 24.87
CA ASN A 262 -39.89 10.24 25.99
C ASN A 262 -39.74 9.34 27.22
N ARG A 263 -38.74 8.46 27.26
CA ARG A 263 -38.44 7.67 28.46
C ARG A 263 -37.95 8.60 29.58
N VAL A 264 -38.51 8.44 30.79
CA VAL A 264 -38.32 9.37 31.93
C VAL A 264 -36.85 9.78 32.08
N PRO A 265 -36.51 11.08 31.94
CA PRO A 265 -35.15 11.57 32.14
C PRO A 265 -34.69 11.23 33.56
N VAL A 266 -33.50 10.65 33.69
CA VAL A 266 -32.85 10.50 35.00
C VAL A 266 -32.49 11.90 35.49
N ALA A 267 -32.81 12.20 36.76
CA ALA A 267 -32.53 13.52 37.34
C ALA A 267 -31.07 13.93 37.12
N GLY A 268 -30.85 15.10 36.51
CA GLY A 268 -29.53 15.67 36.23
C GLY A 268 -29.01 15.49 34.80
N VAL A 269 -29.70 14.75 33.93
CA VAL A 269 -29.32 14.62 32.50
C VAL A 269 -30.11 15.61 31.65
N THR A 270 -29.42 16.44 30.87
CA THR A 270 -30.09 17.35 29.92
C THR A 270 -30.66 16.57 28.73
N ASN A 271 -31.73 17.10 28.12
CA ASN A 271 -32.32 16.50 26.91
C ASN A 271 -31.30 16.33 25.77
N ILE A 272 -30.34 17.25 25.66
CA ILE A 272 -29.26 17.20 24.65
C ILE A 272 -28.32 16.02 24.94
N THR A 273 -27.92 15.85 26.20
CA THR A 273 -27.05 14.74 26.62
C THR A 273 -27.73 13.39 26.40
N ARG A 274 -29.03 13.30 26.69
CA ARG A 274 -29.80 12.07 26.44
C ARG A 274 -29.87 11.74 24.96
N LEU A 275 -30.16 12.72 24.11
CA LEU A 275 -30.23 12.53 22.67
C LEU A 275 -28.87 12.10 22.08
N ALA A 276 -27.76 12.68 22.55
CA ALA A 276 -26.41 12.27 22.16
C ALA A 276 -26.11 10.81 22.54
N GLN A 277 -26.49 10.37 23.74
CA GLN A 277 -26.36 8.97 24.16
C GLN A 277 -27.15 8.02 23.27
N MET A 278 -28.38 8.39 22.92
CA MET A 278 -29.24 7.58 22.04
C MET A 278 -28.65 7.49 20.63
N LEU A 279 -28.12 8.59 20.09
CA LEU A 279 -27.41 8.63 18.81
C LEU A 279 -26.22 7.66 18.80
N ASP A 280 -25.43 7.61 19.88
CA ASP A 280 -24.28 6.72 19.99
C ASP A 280 -24.67 5.25 20.19
N GLN A 281 -25.81 4.99 20.83
CA GLN A 281 -26.27 3.63 21.14
C GLN A 281 -27.10 2.99 20.02
N SER A 282 -27.42 3.73 18.96
CA SER A 282 -28.33 3.24 17.92
C SER A 282 -27.62 2.57 16.76
N CYS A 283 -28.14 1.43 16.30
CA CYS A 283 -27.74 0.77 15.05
C CYS A 283 -28.55 1.27 13.85
N ILE A 284 -29.81 1.64 14.08
CA ILE A 284 -30.77 2.11 13.09
C ILE A 284 -31.79 3.02 13.78
N ALA A 285 -32.39 3.94 13.03
CA ALA A 285 -33.43 4.84 13.51
C ALA A 285 -34.66 4.79 12.61
N PHE A 286 -35.83 4.62 13.23
CA PHE A 286 -37.14 4.78 12.59
C PHE A 286 -37.80 6.04 13.13
N LEU A 287 -38.14 6.98 12.23
CA LEU A 287 -38.70 8.28 12.60
C LEU A 287 -40.12 8.40 12.08
N ILE A 288 -41.09 8.35 12.99
CA ILE A 288 -42.51 8.34 12.69
C ILE A 288 -43.00 9.77 12.48
N MET A 289 -43.46 10.03 11.26
CA MET A 289 -44.01 11.31 10.83
C MET A 289 -45.52 11.16 10.57
N THR A 290 -46.32 11.78 11.42
CA THR A 290 -47.78 11.82 11.38
C THR A 290 -48.27 13.26 11.21
N ALA A 291 -49.48 13.42 10.65
CA ALA A 291 -50.10 14.72 10.40
C ALA A 291 -50.62 15.35 11.72
N GLU A 292 -49.72 15.96 12.50
CA GLU A 292 -50.00 16.44 13.86
C GLU A 292 -50.12 17.95 14.01
N ASP A 293 -49.32 18.71 13.26
CA ASP A 293 -49.27 20.17 13.36
C ASP A 293 -49.94 20.78 12.11
N GLU A 294 -51.07 21.44 12.28
CA GLU A 294 -51.76 22.20 11.23
C GLU A 294 -51.08 23.56 11.07
N GLN A 295 -50.55 23.85 9.88
CA GLN A 295 -49.97 25.15 9.56
C GLN A 295 -51.06 26.16 9.15
N ALA A 296 -50.70 27.45 9.19
CA ALA A 296 -51.60 28.55 8.86
C ALA A 296 -52.14 28.53 7.40
N ASP A 297 -51.54 27.69 6.55
CA ASP A 297 -51.95 27.44 5.17
C ASP A 297 -52.95 26.27 5.02
N GLY A 298 -53.35 25.63 6.13
CA GLY A 298 -54.28 24.50 6.17
C GLY A 298 -53.61 23.14 5.90
N ASN A 299 -52.28 23.10 5.74
CA ASN A 299 -51.56 21.86 5.52
C ASN A 299 -51.12 21.20 6.84
N LEU A 300 -51.21 19.87 6.89
CA LEU A 300 -50.81 19.07 8.05
C LEU A 300 -49.35 18.60 7.91
N HIS A 301 -48.49 19.08 8.80
CA HIS A 301 -47.07 18.74 8.84
C HIS A 301 -46.73 17.82 10.01
N ALA A 302 -45.62 17.09 9.86
CA ALA A 302 -45.01 16.40 10.97
C ALA A 302 -44.42 17.39 11.99
N ARG A 303 -44.38 16.96 13.25
CA ARG A 303 -43.88 17.78 14.35
C ARG A 303 -42.42 18.17 14.14
N MET A 304 -42.09 19.44 14.37
CA MET A 304 -40.77 20.00 14.08
C MET A 304 -39.61 19.29 14.82
N ASN A 305 -39.86 18.77 16.02
CA ASN A 305 -38.86 17.98 16.77
C ASN A 305 -38.46 16.70 16.03
N VAL A 306 -39.41 16.02 15.38
CA VAL A 306 -39.14 14.80 14.62
C VAL A 306 -38.28 15.12 13.40
N ILE A 307 -38.55 16.25 12.73
CA ILE A 307 -37.73 16.73 11.60
C ILE A 307 -36.28 16.99 12.04
N HIS A 308 -36.08 17.58 13.23
CA HIS A 308 -34.73 17.77 13.79
C HIS A 308 -34.04 16.43 14.10
N GLU A 309 -34.76 15.46 14.67
CA GLU A 309 -34.24 14.11 14.94
C GLU A 309 -33.86 13.39 13.65
N VAL A 310 -34.64 13.53 12.56
CA VAL A 310 -34.31 12.96 11.25
C VAL A 310 -32.92 13.45 10.82
N GLY A 311 -32.68 14.76 10.86
CA GLY A 311 -31.38 15.34 10.49
C GLY A 311 -30.23 14.85 11.37
N LEU A 312 -30.44 14.71 12.69
CA LEU A 312 -29.41 14.25 13.61
C LEU A 312 -29.03 12.78 13.38
N PHE A 313 -30.02 11.90 13.23
CA PHE A 313 -29.77 10.47 13.00
C PHE A 313 -29.23 10.19 11.60
N GLN A 314 -29.61 10.98 10.59
CA GLN A 314 -28.97 10.95 9.28
C GLN A 314 -27.47 11.28 9.38
N GLY A 315 -27.12 12.35 10.10
CA GLY A 315 -25.72 12.75 10.27
C GLY A 315 -24.88 11.69 11.00
N ARG A 316 -25.50 10.89 11.88
CA ARG A 316 -24.81 9.87 12.68
C ARG A 316 -24.77 8.48 12.04
N LEU A 317 -25.89 8.03 11.45
CA LEU A 317 -26.08 6.66 10.94
C LEU A 317 -26.07 6.57 9.40
N GLY A 318 -26.18 7.69 8.70
CA GLY A 318 -26.32 7.73 7.24
C GLY A 318 -27.74 7.46 6.75
N PHE A 319 -27.94 7.64 5.44
CA PHE A 319 -29.26 7.57 4.78
C PHE A 319 -29.88 6.16 4.75
N GLU A 320 -29.05 5.12 4.78
CA GLU A 320 -29.50 3.73 4.73
C GLU A 320 -30.10 3.26 6.07
N ARG A 321 -29.72 3.91 7.18
CA ARG A 321 -30.08 3.50 8.56
C ARG A 321 -30.91 4.53 9.33
N ALA A 322 -31.22 5.67 8.74
CA ALA A 322 -32.18 6.64 9.26
C ALA A 322 -33.41 6.65 8.35
N ILE A 323 -34.45 5.90 8.73
CA ILE A 323 -35.64 5.64 7.90
C ILE A 323 -36.82 6.44 8.42
N VAL A 324 -37.45 7.19 7.52
CA VAL A 324 -38.68 7.92 7.83
C VAL A 324 -39.89 7.02 7.58
N LEU A 325 -40.75 6.91 8.58
CA LEU A 325 -42.04 6.24 8.48
C LEU A 325 -43.11 7.31 8.34
N LEU A 326 -43.63 7.51 7.13
CA LEU A 326 -44.50 8.63 6.79
C LEU A 326 -45.96 8.19 6.67
N GLU A 327 -46.85 8.78 7.47
CA GLU A 327 -48.29 8.55 7.39
C GLU A 327 -48.86 9.18 6.12
N GLU A 328 -49.73 8.46 5.42
CA GLU A 328 -50.51 9.03 4.31
C GLU A 328 -51.36 10.23 4.75
N GLY A 329 -51.19 11.35 4.04
CA GLY A 329 -51.84 12.63 4.38
C GLY A 329 -51.00 13.56 5.25
N CYS A 330 -49.80 13.14 5.66
CA CYS A 330 -48.78 14.02 6.24
C CYS A 330 -47.91 14.64 5.12
N GLN A 331 -47.70 15.96 5.17
CA GLN A 331 -46.88 16.64 4.17
C GLN A 331 -45.38 16.41 4.39
N GLU A 332 -44.68 16.16 3.28
CA GLU A 332 -43.22 16.06 3.24
C GLU A 332 -42.54 17.41 3.49
N PHE A 333 -41.41 17.40 4.17
CA PHE A 333 -40.56 18.59 4.26
C PHE A 333 -39.68 18.72 3.00
N SER A 334 -39.33 19.95 2.64
CA SER A 334 -38.67 20.29 1.38
C SER A 334 -37.31 19.62 1.12
N ASN A 335 -36.67 19.05 2.15
CA ASN A 335 -35.38 18.36 2.07
C ASN A 335 -35.48 16.83 2.21
N ILE A 336 -36.66 16.24 2.01
CA ILE A 336 -36.84 14.78 2.19
C ILE A 336 -36.32 13.94 1.01
N GLN A 337 -35.93 14.58 -0.11
CA GLN A 337 -35.42 13.92 -1.31
C GLN A 337 -34.04 13.30 -1.03
N GLY A 338 -33.97 11.96 -1.05
CA GLY A 338 -32.77 11.18 -0.73
C GLY A 338 -32.85 10.37 0.58
N LEU A 339 -33.94 10.50 1.33
CA LEU A 339 -34.21 9.67 2.51
C LEU A 339 -34.84 8.33 2.15
N GLY A 340 -34.43 7.27 2.87
CA GLY A 340 -35.23 6.05 2.94
C GLY A 340 -36.57 6.36 3.60
N GLN A 341 -37.66 6.20 2.85
CA GLN A 341 -39.02 6.43 3.32
C GLN A 341 -39.85 5.18 3.15
N ILE A 342 -40.66 4.87 4.16
CA ILE A 342 -41.71 3.86 4.11
C ILE A 342 -43.02 4.57 4.42
N ARG A 343 -44.00 4.46 3.52
CA ARG A 343 -45.32 5.10 3.70
C ARG A 343 -46.30 4.11 4.30
N PHE A 344 -47.08 4.55 5.28
CA PHE A 344 -48.12 3.71 5.88
C PHE A 344 -49.51 4.37 5.81
N PRO A 345 -50.58 3.58 5.67
CA PRO A 345 -51.94 4.10 5.64
C PRO A 345 -52.31 4.83 6.93
N LYS A 346 -53.12 5.88 6.82
CA LYS A 346 -53.57 6.68 7.97
C LYS A 346 -54.16 5.79 9.08
N GLY A 347 -53.61 5.90 10.29
CA GLY A 347 -54.07 5.10 11.42
C GLY A 347 -53.59 3.64 11.47
N ASN A 348 -52.73 3.19 10.55
CA ASN A 348 -52.33 1.78 10.48
C ASN A 348 -50.82 1.61 10.19
N ILE A 349 -49.97 1.87 11.19
CA ILE A 349 -48.52 1.66 11.07
C ILE A 349 -48.13 0.18 10.91
N SER A 350 -48.98 -0.75 11.38
CA SER A 350 -48.68 -2.19 11.29
C SER A 350 -48.59 -2.70 9.86
N ALA A 351 -49.19 -1.99 8.89
CA ALA A 351 -49.16 -2.33 7.48
C ALA A 351 -47.74 -2.41 6.89
N ILE A 352 -46.78 -1.71 7.49
CA ILE A 352 -45.40 -1.59 6.99
C ILE A 352 -44.39 -2.41 7.78
N PHE A 353 -44.83 -3.23 8.74
CA PHE A 353 -43.90 -4.01 9.58
C PHE A 353 -43.05 -5.01 8.79
N GLU A 354 -43.58 -5.56 7.70
CA GLU A 354 -42.81 -6.44 6.82
C GLU A 354 -41.72 -5.67 6.06
N GLU A 355 -42.01 -4.44 5.59
CA GLU A 355 -41.00 -3.58 4.97
C GLU A 355 -39.92 -3.16 5.98
N ILE A 356 -40.30 -2.86 7.22
CA ILE A 356 -39.37 -2.58 8.32
C ILE A 356 -38.46 -3.79 8.57
N ARG A 357 -39.02 -5.01 8.59
CA ARG A 357 -38.24 -6.24 8.72
C ARG A 357 -37.24 -6.40 7.59
N GLN A 358 -37.66 -6.21 6.35
CA GLN A 358 -36.77 -6.30 5.18
C GLN A 358 -35.62 -5.28 5.26
N VAL A 359 -35.87 -4.08 5.79
CA VAL A 359 -34.80 -3.10 6.05
C VAL A 359 -33.83 -3.62 7.11
N LEU A 360 -34.32 -4.19 8.22
CA LEU A 360 -33.46 -4.75 9.26
C LEU A 360 -32.61 -5.91 8.73
N GLU A 361 -33.16 -6.78 7.89
CA GLU A 361 -32.45 -7.89 7.22
C GLU A 361 -31.41 -7.36 6.22
N ARG A 362 -31.78 -6.36 5.39
CA ARG A 362 -30.87 -5.69 4.45
C ARG A 362 -29.64 -5.12 5.15
N GLU A 363 -29.85 -4.48 6.30
CA GLU A 363 -28.79 -3.90 7.13
C GLU A 363 -28.06 -4.92 8.01
N ARG A 364 -28.43 -6.21 7.93
CA ARG A 364 -27.86 -7.33 8.71
C ARG A 364 -27.98 -7.14 10.22
N ILE A 365 -29.06 -6.50 10.67
CA ILE A 365 -29.38 -6.32 12.09
C ILE A 365 -30.11 -7.56 12.63
N VAL A 366 -30.84 -8.26 11.77
CA VAL A 366 -31.56 -9.51 12.04
C VAL A 366 -31.36 -10.48 10.88
N GLU A 367 -31.58 -11.78 11.12
CA GLU A 367 -31.45 -12.86 10.12
C GLU A 367 -32.59 -12.91 9.10
#